data_AF-A0A953EQU6-F1
#
_entry.id   AF-A0A953EQU6-F1
#
_cell.length_a   1.000
_cell.length_b   1.000
_cell.length_c   1.000
_cell.angle_alpha   90.00
_cell.angle_beta   90.00
_cell.angle_gamma   90.00
#
_symmetry.space_group_name_H-M   'P 1'
#
loop_
_entity.id
_entity.type
_entity.pdbx_description
1 polymer ?
#
loop_
_entity_poly.entity_id
_entity_poly.type
_entity_poly.pdbx_seq_one_letter_code
_entity_poly.pdbx_strand_id
1 'polypeptide(L)'
;MASPIHARPSAAPRRPLVQPAARWVRRLWNDPGIARPATALPRLWPTAWVTILPIAMMLATEYKFRQRTLADSLSGSADPAVLVELGVYAAVVGYLVLFVVSPPRLRRPTAVQFFMRGYAAAMFVSVIYSEYPQLGAVRGAQLLVMVVTAGAIATRASARQMLQLGHAFVALVTGSVLIGLVYRVPFSPLQANRFSWIYVHPVTAGAMLALAIVIALCMMTNHNELPYGLDHWPRPVYLVVMAVMTAALLGTQTRGAIGAAV
;
A
#
# COMPACT_ATOMS: atom_id res chain seq x y z
N MET A 1 86.77 -23.54 -21.96
CA MET A 1 85.87 -22.39 -22.11
C MET A 1 85.66 -21.76 -20.74
N ALA A 2 85.78 -20.44 -20.68
CA ALA A 2 85.89 -19.53 -19.54
C ALA A 2 85.00 -19.78 -18.30
N SER A 3 85.61 -19.66 -17.10
CA SER A 3 85.02 -18.94 -15.95
C SER A 3 85.10 -17.43 -16.25
N PRO A 4 84.34 -16.44 -15.70
CA PRO A 4 83.98 -16.37 -14.27
C PRO A 4 82.85 -15.35 -13.83
N ILE A 5 82.82 -15.03 -12.51
CA ILE A 5 82.44 -13.74 -11.85
C ILE A 5 80.95 -13.36 -11.61
N HIS A 6 80.60 -13.42 -10.31
CA HIS A 6 79.96 -12.42 -9.43
C HIS A 6 78.81 -11.47 -9.85
N ALA A 7 77.88 -11.39 -8.90
CA ALA A 7 77.21 -10.19 -8.34
C ALA A 7 75.93 -9.66 -9.03
N ARG A 8 74.80 -9.69 -8.33
CA ARG A 8 74.31 -8.68 -7.35
C ARG A 8 72.90 -9.08 -6.86
N PRO A 9 72.51 -8.73 -5.62
CA PRO A 9 71.15 -8.92 -5.15
C PRO A 9 70.21 -7.97 -5.92
N SER A 10 69.16 -8.50 -6.53
CA SER A 10 68.11 -7.69 -7.15
C SER A 10 67.34 -6.97 -6.06
N ALA A 11 67.37 -5.64 -6.14
CA ALA A 11 66.70 -4.72 -5.26
C ALA A 11 65.20 -5.03 -5.16
N ALA A 12 64.69 -5.14 -3.94
CA ALA A 12 63.27 -5.18 -3.67
C ALA A 12 62.60 -3.92 -4.26
N PRO A 13 61.52 -4.04 -5.06
CA PRO A 13 60.73 -2.87 -5.40
C PRO A 13 60.08 -2.33 -4.13
N ARG A 14 60.44 -1.09 -3.78
CA ARG A 14 59.82 -0.31 -2.69
C ARG A 14 58.30 -0.34 -2.89
N ARG A 15 57.57 -1.05 -2.03
CA ARG A 15 56.12 -0.95 -1.94
C ARG A 15 55.78 0.51 -1.61
N PRO A 16 54.93 1.19 -2.40
CA PRO A 16 54.48 2.51 -2.02
C PRO A 16 53.69 2.39 -0.72
N LEU A 17 54.07 3.18 0.29
CA LEU A 17 53.33 3.40 1.54
C LEU A 17 52.01 4.12 1.22
N VAL A 18 51.07 3.43 0.59
CA VAL A 18 49.72 3.93 0.38
C VAL A 18 48.94 3.73 1.67
N GLN A 19 49.06 4.75 2.53
CA GLN A 19 48.11 5.30 3.50
C GLN A 19 47.14 4.30 4.18
N PRO A 20 47.37 3.96 5.47
CA PRO A 20 46.40 3.19 6.27
C PRO A 20 45.03 3.91 6.44
N ALA A 21 44.97 5.22 6.21
CA ALA A 21 43.74 6.01 6.30
C ALA A 21 42.68 5.58 5.27
N ALA A 22 43.08 5.23 4.03
CA ALA A 22 42.15 4.81 2.99
C ALA A 22 41.52 3.43 3.26
N ARG A 23 42.15 2.61 4.12
CA ARG A 23 41.65 1.29 4.53
C ARG A 23 40.64 1.40 5.67
N TRP A 24 40.84 2.35 6.58
CA TRP A 24 39.88 2.67 7.64
C TRP A 24 38.59 3.28 7.09
N VAL A 25 38.70 4.22 6.14
CA VAL A 25 37.52 4.82 5.48
C VAL A 25 36.78 3.78 4.63
N ARG A 26 37.49 2.87 3.95
CA ARG A 26 36.84 1.76 3.24
C ARG A 26 36.22 0.71 4.16
N ARG A 27 36.79 0.45 5.35
CA ARG A 27 36.16 -0.42 6.36
C ARG A 27 34.90 0.23 6.92
N LEU A 28 34.92 1.50 7.26
CA LEU A 28 33.72 2.22 7.71
C LEU A 28 32.62 2.26 6.65
N TRP A 29 32.98 2.34 5.36
CA TRP A 29 32.02 2.34 4.25
C TRP A 29 31.52 0.93 3.87
N ASN A 30 32.34 -0.11 4.10
CA ASN A 30 32.03 -1.51 3.75
C ASN A 30 31.69 -2.39 4.95
N ASP A 31 31.62 -1.86 6.18
CA ASP A 31 31.07 -2.56 7.34
C ASP A 31 29.54 -2.42 7.33
N PRO A 32 28.78 -3.47 6.97
CA PRO A 32 27.32 -3.46 7.08
C PRO A 32 26.82 -3.44 8.54
N GLY A 33 27.72 -3.25 9.52
CA GLY A 33 27.44 -3.30 10.96
C GLY A 33 27.14 -1.95 11.62
N ILE A 34 27.44 -0.80 11.01
CA ILE A 34 27.36 0.53 11.67
C ILE A 34 26.05 1.29 11.36
N ALA A 35 25.12 0.69 10.60
CA ALA A 35 23.77 1.20 10.43
C ALA A 35 22.72 0.11 10.63
N ARG A 36 22.76 -0.58 11.78
CA ARG A 36 21.54 -1.22 12.29
C ARG A 36 20.87 -0.23 13.23
N PRO A 37 19.78 0.44 12.85
CA PRO A 37 18.95 1.10 13.84
C PRO A 37 18.56 0.03 14.87
N ALA A 38 18.97 0.25 16.11
CA ALA A 38 18.75 -0.60 17.26
C ALA A 38 17.29 -0.52 17.74
N THR A 39 16.35 -0.73 16.82
CA THR A 39 14.94 -1.01 17.08
C THR A 39 14.48 -1.96 15.97
N ALA A 40 14.88 -3.23 16.06
CA ALA A 40 14.26 -4.26 15.25
C ALA A 40 12.78 -4.30 15.64
N LEU A 41 11.93 -3.68 14.82
CA LEU A 41 10.48 -3.77 14.96
C LEU A 41 10.11 -5.26 15.10
N PRO A 42 9.09 -5.60 15.92
CA PRO A 42 8.70 -6.99 16.14
C PRO A 42 8.61 -7.72 14.80
N ARG A 43 9.07 -8.98 14.72
CA ARG A 43 9.21 -9.77 13.47
C ARG A 43 8.01 -9.71 12.51
N LEU A 44 6.81 -9.44 13.02
CA LEU A 44 5.56 -9.29 12.26
C LEU A 44 5.50 -8.01 11.41
N TRP A 45 6.15 -6.92 11.84
CA TRP A 45 6.02 -5.60 11.23
C TRP A 45 6.74 -5.47 9.87
N PRO A 46 7.98 -5.97 9.70
CA PRO A 46 8.65 -5.99 8.38
C PRO A 46 7.87 -6.82 7.34
N THR A 47 7.14 -7.83 7.80
CA THR A 47 6.34 -8.70 6.94
C THR A 47 4.94 -8.15 6.66
N ALA A 48 4.30 -7.44 7.59
CA ALA A 48 2.87 -7.11 7.47
C ALA A 48 2.57 -5.68 7.00
N TRP A 49 3.55 -4.77 6.92
CA TRP A 49 3.29 -3.36 6.58
C TRP A 49 2.56 -3.17 5.24
N VAL A 50 2.87 -4.01 4.24
CA VAL A 50 2.20 -4.00 2.92
C VAL A 50 0.70 -4.28 3.03
N THR A 51 0.29 -5.04 4.06
CA THR A 51 -1.11 -5.36 4.33
C THR A 51 -1.73 -4.34 5.27
N ILE A 52 -1.05 -4.00 6.36
CA ILE A 52 -1.60 -3.15 7.42
C ILE A 52 -1.83 -1.72 6.92
N LEU A 53 -0.87 -1.11 6.22
CA LEU A 53 -1.00 0.31 5.84
C LEU A 53 -2.17 0.54 4.87
N PRO A 54 -2.32 -0.20 3.75
CA PRO A 54 -3.44 0.03 2.84
C PRO A 54 -4.79 -0.28 3.48
N ILE A 55 -4.88 -1.34 4.29
CA ILE A 55 -6.12 -1.70 4.99
C ILE A 55 -6.50 -0.64 6.01
N ALA A 56 -5.54 -0.12 6.78
CA ALA A 56 -5.79 0.97 7.74
C ALA A 56 -6.26 2.24 7.03
N MET A 57 -5.62 2.63 5.92
CA MET A 57 -6.05 3.79 5.12
C MET A 57 -7.46 3.59 4.56
N MET A 58 -7.75 2.41 4.01
CA MET A 58 -9.07 2.07 3.48
C MET A 58 -10.16 2.14 4.56
N LEU A 59 -9.90 1.55 5.73
CA LEU A 59 -10.81 1.63 6.88
C LEU A 59 -11.04 3.08 7.32
N ALA A 60 -9.98 3.88 7.41
CA ALA A 60 -10.07 5.27 7.86
C ALA A 60 -10.83 6.17 6.87
N THR A 61 -10.68 5.94 5.56
CA THR A 61 -11.26 6.81 4.53
C THR A 61 -12.67 6.40 4.12
N GLU A 62 -12.92 5.09 3.97
CA GLU A 62 -14.17 4.60 3.39
C GLU A 62 -15.22 4.25 4.44
N TYR A 63 -14.82 3.77 5.62
CA TYR A 63 -15.76 3.29 6.64
C TYR A 63 -16.15 4.43 7.57
N LYS A 64 -17.29 5.05 7.27
CA LYS A 64 -17.84 6.14 8.06
C LYS A 64 -18.74 5.57 9.14
N PHE A 65 -18.36 5.68 10.40
CA PHE A 65 -19.21 5.23 11.51
C PHE A 65 -20.33 6.22 11.87
N ARG A 66 -20.37 7.40 11.23
CA ARG A 66 -21.39 8.45 11.46
C ARG A 66 -21.72 9.20 10.17
N GLN A 67 -23.02 9.42 9.93
CA GLN A 67 -23.51 10.34 8.89
C GLN A 67 -23.38 11.78 9.38
N ARG A 68 -22.67 12.63 8.62
CA ARG A 68 -22.62 14.07 8.87
C ARG A 68 -23.78 14.75 8.16
N THR A 69 -24.35 15.77 8.79
CA THR A 69 -25.21 16.73 8.08
C THR A 69 -24.32 17.61 7.18
N LEU A 70 -24.88 18.13 6.08
CA LEU A 70 -24.14 18.99 5.16
C LEU A 70 -23.57 20.22 5.89
N ALA A 71 -24.34 20.79 6.84
CA ALA A 71 -23.94 21.93 7.66
C ALA A 71 -22.72 21.64 8.54
N ASP A 72 -22.67 20.46 9.17
CA ASP A 72 -21.52 20.06 10.00
C ASP A 72 -20.25 19.86 9.16
N SER A 73 -20.40 19.42 7.91
CA SER A 73 -19.29 19.21 6.97
C SER A 73 -18.71 20.52 6.42
N LEU A 74 -19.52 21.60 6.42
CA LEU A 74 -19.16 22.92 5.89
C LEU A 74 -18.58 23.85 6.96
N SER A 75 -18.91 23.62 8.24
CA SER A 75 -18.49 24.47 9.37
C SER A 75 -17.00 24.40 9.72
N GLY A 76 -16.22 23.52 9.08
CA GLY A 76 -14.79 23.36 9.37
C GLY A 76 -14.48 22.76 10.74
N SER A 77 -15.48 22.27 11.48
CA SER A 77 -15.26 21.64 12.79
C SER A 77 -14.47 20.33 12.65
N ALA A 78 -13.34 20.26 13.37
CA ALA A 78 -12.49 19.07 13.41
C ALA A 78 -13.16 17.98 14.26
N ASP A 79 -14.08 17.23 13.64
CA ASP A 79 -14.75 16.09 14.26
C ASP A 79 -13.76 14.90 14.43
N PRO A 80 -13.80 14.17 15.57
CA PRO A 80 -12.96 13.01 15.85
C PRO A 80 -12.73 12.06 14.67
N ALA A 81 -13.71 11.83 13.81
CA ALA A 81 -13.55 10.98 12.62
C ALA A 81 -12.48 11.51 11.65
N VAL A 82 -12.43 12.83 11.42
CA VAL A 82 -11.42 13.49 10.57
C VAL A 82 -10.05 13.48 11.26
N LEU A 83 -10.00 13.60 12.58
CA LEU A 83 -8.74 13.50 13.33
C LEU A 83 -8.15 12.09 13.25
N VAL A 84 -8.99 11.06 13.33
CA VAL A 84 -8.57 9.66 13.12
C VAL A 84 -8.08 9.47 11.69
N GLU A 85 -8.82 9.95 10.69
CA GLU A 85 -8.42 9.88 9.29
C GLU A 85 -7.05 10.54 9.06
N LEU A 86 -6.86 11.78 9.51
CA LEU A 86 -5.58 12.51 9.42
C LEU A 86 -4.47 11.80 10.21
N GLY A 87 -4.76 11.29 11.40
CA GLY A 87 -3.80 10.57 12.24
C GLY A 87 -3.29 9.28 11.57
N VAL A 88 -4.17 8.51 10.94
CA VAL A 88 -3.78 7.30 10.18
C VAL A 88 -2.88 7.68 9.01
N TYR A 89 -3.24 8.70 8.24
CA TYR A 89 -2.41 9.16 7.12
C TYR A 89 -1.06 9.70 7.57
N ALA A 90 -1.02 10.48 8.66
CA ALA A 90 0.22 10.97 9.24
C ALA A 90 1.11 9.82 9.73
N ALA A 91 0.53 8.80 10.37
CA ALA A 91 1.26 7.61 10.80
C ALA A 91 1.82 6.81 9.61
N VAL A 92 1.05 6.66 8.54
CA VAL A 92 1.50 6.01 7.29
C VAL A 92 2.67 6.78 6.68
N VAL A 93 2.55 8.10 6.53
CA VAL A 93 3.63 8.95 5.99
C VAL A 93 4.86 8.86 6.87
N GLY A 94 4.70 9.00 8.20
CA GLY A 94 5.80 8.89 9.15
C GLY A 94 6.51 7.55 9.03
N TYR A 95 5.76 6.45 8.96
CA TYR A 95 6.33 5.12 8.77
C TYR A 95 7.09 5.01 7.43
N LEU A 96 6.49 5.50 6.34
CA LEU A 96 7.13 5.46 5.03
C LEU A 96 8.43 6.26 5.03
N VAL A 97 8.44 7.48 5.57
CA VAL A 97 9.63 8.34 5.63
C VAL A 97 10.73 7.73 6.51
N LEU A 98 10.36 7.16 7.66
CA LEU A 98 11.33 6.63 8.62
C LEU A 98 11.91 5.27 8.21
N PHE A 99 11.14 4.41 7.55
CA PHE A 99 11.50 3.00 7.39
C PHE A 99 11.51 2.48 5.94
N VAL A 100 10.87 3.16 4.99
CA VAL A 100 10.62 2.59 3.65
C VAL A 100 11.18 3.44 2.52
N VAL A 101 10.99 4.75 2.57
CA VAL A 101 11.45 5.67 1.53
C VAL A 101 12.95 5.84 1.71
N SER A 102 13.69 5.35 0.73
CA SER A 102 15.12 5.67 0.58
C SER A 102 15.24 6.68 -0.57
N PRO A 103 16.35 7.45 -0.64
CA PRO A 103 16.54 8.46 -1.68
C PRO A 103 16.20 7.90 -3.08
N PRO A 104 15.45 8.65 -3.90
CA PRO A 104 14.89 8.13 -5.14
C PRO A 104 16.01 7.68 -6.08
N ARG A 105 16.13 6.35 -6.25
CA ARG A 105 16.89 5.81 -7.37
C ARG A 105 16.05 6.06 -8.62
N LEU A 106 16.57 6.84 -9.56
CA LEU A 106 15.95 7.21 -10.84
C LEU A 106 15.74 5.98 -11.73
N ARG A 107 14.83 5.09 -11.34
CA ARG A 107 14.35 3.98 -12.15
C ARG A 107 13.16 4.48 -12.98
N ARG A 108 13.10 4.06 -14.25
CA ARG A 108 12.00 4.40 -15.14
C ARG A 108 10.68 3.87 -14.54
N PRO A 109 9.69 4.73 -14.26
CA PRO A 109 8.40 4.28 -13.73
C PRO A 109 7.67 3.44 -14.78
N THR A 110 6.90 2.45 -14.34
CA THR A 110 5.98 1.71 -15.23
C THR A 110 4.86 2.65 -15.69
N ALA A 111 4.21 2.32 -16.82
CA ALA A 111 3.11 3.14 -17.35
C ALA A 111 2.00 3.37 -16.30
N VAL A 112 1.64 2.33 -15.53
CA VAL A 112 0.65 2.44 -14.45
C VAL A 112 1.11 3.41 -13.36
N GLN A 113 2.37 3.34 -12.91
CA GLN A 113 2.92 4.27 -11.93
C GLN A 113 2.95 5.71 -12.47
N PHE A 114 3.23 5.88 -13.76
CA PHE A 114 3.21 7.18 -14.42
C PHE A 114 1.79 7.78 -14.43
N PHE A 115 0.79 7.05 -14.91
CA PHE A 115 -0.59 7.51 -14.95
C PHE A 115 -1.16 7.76 -13.55
N MET A 116 -0.84 6.90 -12.57
CA MET A 116 -1.24 7.09 -11.18
C MET A 116 -0.68 8.39 -10.60
N ARG A 117 0.61 8.69 -10.84
CA ARG A 117 1.24 9.95 -10.40
C ARG A 117 0.65 11.16 -11.13
N GLY A 118 0.44 11.04 -12.44
CA GLY A 118 -0.17 12.09 -13.25
C GLY A 118 -1.59 12.42 -12.80
N TYR A 119 -2.40 11.40 -12.51
CA TYR A 119 -3.75 11.56 -11.97
C TYR A 119 -3.74 12.25 -10.60
N ALA A 120 -2.86 11.83 -9.69
CA ALA A 120 -2.75 12.48 -8.38
C ALA A 120 -2.30 13.94 -8.48
N ALA A 121 -1.37 14.25 -9.39
CA ALA A 121 -0.97 15.63 -9.66
C ALA A 121 -2.13 16.45 -10.24
N ALA A 122 -2.88 15.91 -11.21
CA ALA A 122 -4.05 16.57 -11.78
C ALA A 122 -5.14 16.84 -10.72
N MET A 123 -5.42 15.85 -9.86
CA MET A 123 -6.36 16.01 -8.74
C MET A 123 -5.89 17.06 -7.73
N PHE A 124 -4.59 17.13 -7.45
CA PHE A 124 -4.03 18.16 -6.57
C PHE A 124 -4.13 19.57 -7.19
N VAL A 125 -3.88 19.70 -8.50
CA VAL A 125 -4.08 20.98 -9.22
C VAL A 125 -5.55 21.37 -9.24
N SER A 126 -6.48 20.40 -9.32
CA SER A 126 -7.92 20.69 -9.33
C SER A 126 -8.42 21.41 -8.07
N VAL A 127 -7.66 21.35 -6.97
CA VAL A 127 -7.94 22.07 -5.71
C VAL A 127 -8.06 23.58 -5.94
N ILE A 128 -7.30 24.14 -6.89
CA ILE A 128 -7.33 25.58 -7.22
C ILE A 128 -8.71 26.03 -7.70
N TYR A 129 -9.47 25.11 -8.32
CA TYR A 129 -10.79 25.37 -8.89
C TYR A 129 -11.93 24.76 -8.06
N SER A 130 -11.63 24.22 -6.88
CA SER A 130 -12.64 23.60 -6.03
C SER A 130 -13.47 24.65 -5.30
N GLU A 131 -14.79 24.43 -5.20
CA GLU A 131 -15.68 25.26 -4.37
C GLU A 131 -15.25 25.32 -2.90
N TYR A 132 -14.57 24.26 -2.42
CA TYR A 132 -14.04 24.16 -1.05
C TYR A 132 -12.56 23.77 -1.07
N PRO A 133 -11.64 24.73 -1.34
CA PRO A 133 -10.22 24.45 -1.55
C PRO A 133 -9.55 23.75 -0.36
N GLN A 134 -9.96 24.04 0.88
CA GLN A 134 -9.40 23.43 2.08
C GLN A 134 -9.70 21.92 2.16
N LEU A 135 -10.96 21.53 1.92
CA LEU A 135 -11.37 20.13 1.88
C LEU A 135 -10.75 19.41 0.66
N GLY A 136 -10.70 20.10 -0.48
CA GLY A 136 -10.02 19.62 -1.69
C GLY A 136 -8.53 19.35 -1.46
N ALA A 137 -7.82 20.25 -0.76
CA ALA A 137 -6.40 20.12 -0.45
C ALA A 137 -6.13 18.89 0.41
N VAL A 138 -6.95 18.64 1.44
CA VAL A 138 -6.81 17.45 2.31
C VAL A 138 -7.02 16.17 1.50
N ARG A 139 -8.07 16.10 0.68
CA ARG A 139 -8.33 14.93 -0.20
C ARG A 139 -7.22 14.72 -1.22
N GLY A 140 -6.69 15.80 -1.80
CA GLY A 140 -5.56 15.76 -2.71
C GLY A 140 -4.29 15.24 -2.03
N ALA A 141 -4.00 15.73 -0.81
CA ALA A 141 -2.87 15.25 -0.03
C ALA A 141 -2.99 13.76 0.33
N GLN A 142 -4.19 13.31 0.73
CA GLN A 142 -4.47 11.89 0.98
C GLN A 142 -4.22 11.04 -0.28
N LEU A 143 -4.66 11.48 -1.45
CA LEU A 143 -4.40 10.78 -2.70
C LEU A 143 -2.89 10.69 -3.00
N LEU A 144 -2.12 11.77 -2.76
CA LEU A 144 -0.66 11.72 -2.89
C LEU A 144 -0.02 10.69 -1.95
N VAL A 145 -0.48 10.61 -0.70
CA VAL A 145 -0.01 9.59 0.26
C VAL A 145 -0.35 8.19 -0.24
N MET A 146 -1.56 7.96 -0.78
CA MET A 146 -1.93 6.69 -1.39
C MET A 146 -0.99 6.32 -2.55
N VAL A 147 -0.67 7.27 -3.44
CA VAL A 147 0.25 7.04 -4.57
C VAL A 147 1.66 6.71 -4.11
N VAL A 148 2.18 7.41 -3.10
CA VAL A 148 3.49 7.11 -2.52
C VAL A 148 3.50 5.73 -1.89
N THR A 149 2.44 5.38 -1.15
CA THR A 149 2.28 4.05 -0.53
C THR A 149 2.23 2.95 -1.59
N ALA A 150 1.41 3.12 -2.62
CA ALA A 150 1.30 2.18 -3.74
C ALA A 150 2.64 2.04 -4.49
N GLY A 151 3.37 3.13 -4.70
CA GLY A 151 4.71 3.11 -5.29
C GLY A 151 5.74 2.37 -4.42
N ALA A 152 5.69 2.57 -3.10
CA ALA A 152 6.55 1.86 -2.15
C ALA A 152 6.25 0.36 -2.15
N ILE A 153 4.98 -0.03 -2.15
CA ILE A 153 4.55 -1.43 -2.27
C ILE A 153 5.04 -2.02 -3.60
N ALA A 154 4.79 -1.35 -4.73
CA ALA A 154 5.18 -1.85 -6.05
C ALA A 154 6.69 -2.04 -6.24
N THR A 155 7.52 -1.34 -5.44
CA THR A 155 8.98 -1.41 -5.55
C THR A 155 9.64 -2.32 -4.52
N ARG A 156 8.98 -2.58 -3.38
CA ARG A 156 9.59 -3.28 -2.24
C ARG A 156 8.79 -4.48 -1.72
N ALA A 157 7.53 -4.64 -2.10
CA ALA A 157 6.73 -5.76 -1.64
C ALA A 157 7.23 -7.06 -2.27
N SER A 158 7.30 -8.10 -1.44
CA SER A 158 7.48 -9.47 -1.91
C SER A 158 6.16 -10.06 -2.40
N ALA A 159 6.22 -11.13 -3.22
CA ALA A 159 5.04 -11.85 -3.69
C ALA A 159 4.15 -12.34 -2.53
N ARG A 160 4.76 -12.80 -1.43
CA ARG A 160 4.04 -13.22 -0.22
C ARG A 160 3.23 -12.08 0.39
N GLN A 161 3.81 -10.89 0.49
CA GLN A 161 3.15 -9.72 1.07
C GLN A 161 1.99 -9.26 0.19
N MET A 162 2.13 -9.38 -1.13
CA MET A 162 1.05 -9.10 -2.06
C MET A 162 -0.10 -10.10 -1.91
N LEU A 163 0.20 -11.39 -1.75
CA LEU A 163 -0.82 -12.40 -1.51
C LEU A 163 -1.56 -12.15 -0.18
N GLN A 164 -0.82 -11.84 0.90
CA GLN A 164 -1.40 -11.49 2.20
C GLN A 164 -2.30 -10.25 2.13
N LEU A 165 -1.91 -9.22 1.38
CA LEU A 165 -2.75 -8.06 1.12
C LEU A 165 -4.03 -8.45 0.36
N GLY A 166 -3.93 -9.32 -0.64
CA GLY A 166 -5.07 -9.86 -1.38
C GLY A 166 -6.05 -10.59 -0.47
N HIS A 167 -5.58 -11.52 0.36
CA HIS A 167 -6.42 -12.23 1.35
C HIS A 167 -7.05 -11.28 2.35
N ALA A 168 -6.28 -10.34 2.89
CA ALA A 168 -6.80 -9.37 3.86
C ALA A 168 -7.88 -8.48 3.25
N PHE A 169 -7.70 -8.04 2.00
CA PHE A 169 -8.70 -7.24 1.29
C PHE A 169 -9.98 -8.04 1.03
N VAL A 170 -9.86 -9.28 0.54
CA VAL A 170 -11.01 -10.17 0.32
C VAL A 170 -11.73 -10.48 1.63
N ALA A 171 -11.00 -10.78 2.71
CA ALA A 171 -11.57 -11.01 4.03
C ALA A 171 -12.30 -9.78 4.56
N LEU A 172 -11.70 -8.59 4.43
CA LEU A 172 -12.29 -7.32 4.85
C LEU A 172 -13.60 -7.05 4.11
N VAL A 173 -13.60 -7.14 2.78
CA VAL A 173 -14.79 -6.88 1.96
C VAL A 173 -15.89 -7.90 2.28
N THR A 174 -15.53 -9.18 2.42
CA THR A 174 -16.50 -10.23 2.79
C THR A 174 -17.10 -9.95 4.16
N GLY A 175 -16.27 -9.65 5.17
CA GLY A 175 -16.74 -9.29 6.51
C GLY A 175 -17.66 -8.07 6.47
N SER A 176 -17.36 -7.10 5.62
CA SER A 176 -18.18 -5.90 5.44
C SER A 176 -19.53 -6.20 4.80
N VAL A 177 -19.60 -7.16 3.87
CA VAL A 177 -20.87 -7.67 3.35
C VAL A 177 -21.69 -8.30 4.47
N LEU A 178 -21.08 -9.18 5.27
CA LEU A 178 -21.77 -9.85 6.38
C LEU A 178 -22.30 -8.84 7.41
N ILE A 179 -21.51 -7.82 7.73
CA ILE A 179 -21.96 -6.72 8.59
C ILE A 179 -23.12 -5.96 7.93
N GLY A 180 -23.04 -5.65 6.63
CA GLY A 180 -24.10 -4.95 5.89
C GLY A 180 -25.41 -5.74 5.77
N LEU A 181 -25.36 -7.07 5.85
CA LEU A 181 -26.55 -7.93 5.91
C LEU A 181 -27.27 -7.83 7.26
N VAL A 182 -26.54 -7.67 8.36
CA VAL A 182 -27.10 -7.53 9.71
C VAL A 182 -27.45 -6.07 10.03
N TYR A 183 -26.58 -5.14 9.64
CA TYR A 183 -26.66 -3.72 9.95
C TYR A 183 -26.74 -2.89 8.67
N ARG A 184 -27.95 -2.83 8.12
CA ARG A 184 -28.23 -2.10 6.88
C ARG A 184 -28.61 -0.66 7.19
N VAL A 185 -27.65 0.25 7.09
CA VAL A 185 -27.91 1.68 7.22
C VAL A 185 -27.69 2.37 5.88
N PRO A 186 -28.77 2.93 5.27
CA PRO A 186 -28.66 3.53 3.96
C PRO A 186 -27.89 4.85 4.00
N PHE A 187 -27.04 5.07 2.98
CA PHE A 187 -26.27 6.31 2.85
C PHE A 187 -27.14 7.56 2.67
N SER A 188 -28.31 7.41 2.04
CA SER A 188 -29.30 8.47 1.82
C SER A 188 -30.69 7.84 1.67
N PRO A 189 -31.78 8.55 2.03
CA PRO A 189 -33.14 8.07 1.81
C PRO A 189 -33.42 7.68 0.35
N LEU A 190 -32.82 8.39 -0.61
CA LEU A 190 -32.94 8.10 -2.05
C LEU A 190 -32.28 6.79 -2.50
N GLN A 191 -31.46 6.19 -1.63
CA GLN A 191 -30.70 4.97 -1.91
C GLN A 191 -31.08 3.82 -0.98
N ALA A 192 -32.19 3.92 -0.25
CA ALA A 192 -32.62 2.94 0.75
C ALA A 192 -32.72 1.50 0.22
N ASN A 193 -33.09 1.34 -1.05
CA ASN A 193 -33.26 0.03 -1.68
C ASN A 193 -31.94 -0.60 -2.17
N ARG A 194 -30.84 0.16 -2.20
CA ARG A 194 -29.54 -0.34 -2.66
C ARG A 194 -28.76 -0.97 -1.51
N PHE A 195 -27.98 -1.99 -1.80
CA PHE A 195 -27.08 -2.57 -0.81
C PHE A 195 -25.92 -1.61 -0.53
N SER A 196 -25.62 -1.45 0.75
CA SER A 196 -24.45 -0.74 1.28
C SER A 196 -24.17 -1.28 2.68
N TRP A 197 -22.94 -1.11 3.16
CA TRP A 197 -22.54 -1.40 4.54
C TRP A 197 -21.99 -0.12 5.17
N ILE A 198 -22.21 0.08 6.48
CA ILE A 198 -21.55 1.10 7.32
C ILE A 198 -21.43 2.48 6.63
N TYR A 199 -22.55 3.05 6.18
CA TYR A 199 -22.60 4.37 5.52
C TYR A 199 -21.65 4.54 4.31
N VAL A 200 -21.25 3.46 3.66
CA VAL A 200 -20.49 3.50 2.41
C VAL A 200 -21.43 3.77 1.25
N HIS A 201 -21.04 4.65 0.34
CA HIS A 201 -21.84 4.92 -0.85
C HIS A 201 -21.95 3.65 -1.73
N PRO A 202 -23.13 3.28 -2.26
CA PRO A 202 -23.31 2.04 -3.02
C PRO A 202 -22.36 1.86 -4.21
N VAL A 203 -21.95 2.96 -4.85
CA VAL A 203 -20.95 2.95 -5.95
C VAL A 203 -19.57 2.51 -5.46
N THR A 204 -19.11 3.06 -4.34
CA THR A 204 -17.83 2.67 -3.74
C THR A 204 -17.87 1.23 -3.26
N ALA A 205 -18.97 0.83 -2.59
CA ALA A 205 -19.20 -0.56 -2.19
C ALA A 205 -19.14 -1.52 -3.39
N GLY A 206 -19.82 -1.17 -4.51
CA GLY A 206 -19.77 -1.93 -5.75
C GLY A 206 -18.36 -2.04 -6.33
N ALA A 207 -17.60 -0.95 -6.38
CA ALA A 207 -16.22 -0.97 -6.89
C ALA A 207 -15.31 -1.87 -6.03
N MET A 208 -15.44 -1.82 -4.70
CA MET A 208 -14.68 -2.68 -3.79
C MET A 208 -15.06 -4.16 -3.95
N LEU A 209 -16.35 -4.47 -4.12
CA LEU A 209 -16.83 -5.83 -4.39
C LEU A 209 -16.30 -6.38 -5.72
N ALA A 210 -16.40 -5.60 -6.79
CA ALA A 210 -15.89 -5.99 -8.11
C ALA A 210 -14.39 -6.31 -8.05
N LEU A 211 -13.60 -5.42 -7.42
CA LEU A 211 -12.17 -5.64 -7.24
C LEU A 211 -11.88 -6.89 -6.40
N ALA A 212 -12.64 -7.11 -5.31
CA ALA A 212 -12.46 -8.28 -4.45
C ALA A 212 -12.78 -9.59 -5.16
N ILE A 213 -13.81 -9.62 -6.01
CA ILE A 213 -14.17 -10.78 -6.85
C ILE A 213 -13.04 -11.10 -7.83
N VAL A 214 -12.51 -10.09 -8.54
CA VAL A 214 -11.40 -10.28 -9.49
C VAL A 214 -10.15 -10.79 -8.76
N ILE A 215 -9.80 -10.20 -7.61
CA ILE A 215 -8.65 -10.63 -6.80
C ILE A 215 -8.85 -12.08 -6.31
N ALA A 216 -10.04 -12.41 -5.79
CA ALA A 216 -10.37 -13.77 -5.34
C ALA A 216 -10.29 -14.79 -6.49
N LEU A 217 -10.79 -14.44 -7.68
CA LEU A 217 -10.70 -15.28 -8.87
C LEU A 217 -9.24 -15.52 -9.27
N CYS A 218 -8.42 -14.47 -9.34
CA CYS A 218 -6.99 -14.60 -9.65
C CYS A 218 -6.27 -15.47 -8.61
N MET A 219 -6.56 -15.31 -7.33
CA MET A 219 -5.96 -16.14 -6.27
C MET A 219 -6.45 -17.60 -6.30
N MET A 220 -7.68 -17.84 -6.75
CA MET A 220 -8.23 -19.20 -6.91
C MET A 220 -7.61 -19.94 -8.09
N THR A 221 -7.31 -19.24 -9.19
CA THR A 221 -6.71 -19.81 -10.41
C THR A 221 -5.19 -19.83 -10.41
N ASN A 222 -4.54 -19.11 -9.49
CA ASN A 222 -3.10 -19.13 -9.34
C ASN A 222 -2.63 -20.47 -8.75
N HIS A 223 -1.76 -21.17 -9.47
CA HIS A 223 -1.21 -22.48 -9.09
C HIS A 223 0.21 -22.41 -8.53
N ASN A 224 0.76 -21.21 -8.31
CA ASN A 224 2.11 -21.06 -7.80
C ASN A 224 2.17 -21.49 -6.33
N GLU A 225 2.84 -22.63 -6.08
CA GLU A 225 3.25 -23.06 -4.75
C GLU A 225 4.26 -22.05 -4.20
N LEU A 226 3.88 -21.33 -3.14
CA LEU A 226 4.82 -20.50 -2.42
C LEU A 226 5.54 -21.39 -1.39
N PRO A 227 6.82 -21.15 -1.06
CA PRO A 227 7.57 -22.04 -0.17
C PRO A 227 7.13 -22.03 1.31
N TYR A 228 6.02 -21.38 1.66
CA TYR A 228 5.75 -20.93 3.02
C TYR A 228 4.31 -21.13 3.51
N GLY A 229 3.67 -22.27 3.29
CA GLY A 229 2.59 -22.83 4.12
C GLY A 229 1.32 -22.00 4.33
N LEU A 230 1.21 -20.82 3.71
CA LEU A 230 0.04 -19.93 3.64
C LEU A 230 -0.42 -19.89 2.17
N ASP A 231 -0.32 -21.04 1.52
CA ASP A 231 -0.22 -21.19 0.07
C ASP A 231 -1.60 -21.19 -0.59
N HIS A 232 -2.41 -20.19 -0.27
CA HIS A 232 -3.81 -19.98 -0.70
C HIS A 232 -4.85 -20.68 0.21
N TRP A 233 -6.03 -20.09 0.31
CA TRP A 233 -7.18 -20.74 0.96
C TRP A 233 -7.66 -21.94 0.12
N PRO A 234 -8.35 -22.91 0.74
CA PRO A 234 -9.01 -23.98 -0.01
C PRO A 234 -9.96 -23.38 -1.06
N ARG A 235 -9.98 -23.94 -2.28
CA ARG A 235 -10.86 -23.48 -3.37
C ARG A 235 -12.33 -23.26 -2.97
N PRO A 236 -12.95 -24.13 -2.14
CA PRO A 236 -14.31 -23.89 -1.67
C PRO A 236 -14.49 -22.57 -0.92
N VAL A 237 -13.47 -22.12 -0.17
CA VAL A 237 -13.52 -20.83 0.55
C VAL A 237 -13.62 -19.68 -0.43
N TYR A 238 -12.80 -19.68 -1.49
CA TYR A 238 -12.90 -18.63 -2.52
C TYR A 238 -14.26 -18.63 -3.22
N LEU A 239 -14.79 -19.81 -3.55
CA LEU A 239 -16.11 -19.92 -4.19
C LEU A 239 -17.23 -19.37 -3.30
N VAL A 240 -17.24 -19.71 -2.01
CA VAL A 240 -18.23 -19.21 -1.06
C VAL A 240 -18.12 -17.69 -0.91
N VAL A 241 -16.91 -17.19 -0.71
CA VAL A 241 -16.65 -15.75 -0.57
C VAL A 241 -17.07 -14.99 -1.84
N MET A 242 -16.71 -15.48 -3.03
CA MET A 242 -17.12 -14.89 -4.29
C MET A 242 -18.64 -14.92 -4.47
N ALA A 243 -19.32 -16.01 -4.13
CA ALA A 243 -20.77 -16.09 -4.22
C ALA A 243 -21.45 -15.03 -3.32
N VAL A 244 -20.98 -14.88 -2.08
CA VAL A 244 -21.47 -13.86 -1.15
C VAL A 244 -21.23 -12.45 -1.70
N MET A 245 -20.04 -12.16 -2.21
CA MET A 245 -19.70 -10.85 -2.78
C MET A 245 -20.49 -10.54 -4.06
N THR A 246 -20.71 -11.52 -4.93
CA THR A 246 -21.49 -11.35 -6.16
C THR A 246 -22.95 -11.06 -5.85
N ALA A 247 -23.55 -11.76 -4.88
CA ALA A 247 -24.91 -11.47 -4.44
C ALA A 247 -25.05 -10.04 -3.90
N ALA A 248 -24.09 -9.61 -3.08
CA ALA A 248 -24.02 -8.25 -2.58
C ALA A 248 -23.83 -7.20 -3.70
N LEU A 249 -23.01 -7.51 -4.71
CA LEU A 249 -22.74 -6.64 -5.87
C LEU A 249 -24.00 -6.43 -6.72
N LEU A 250 -24.80 -7.46 -6.94
CA LEU A 250 -26.11 -7.31 -7.60
C LEU A 250 -27.03 -6.41 -6.77
N GLY A 251 -26.97 -6.55 -5.44
CA GLY A 251 -27.71 -5.72 -4.50
C GLY A 251 -27.33 -4.23 -4.53
N THR A 252 -26.10 -3.85 -4.89
CA THR A 252 -25.72 -2.42 -5.00
C THR A 252 -26.38 -1.75 -6.21
N GLN A 253 -26.85 -2.53 -7.20
CA GLN A 253 -27.44 -2.03 -8.46
C GLN A 253 -26.52 -1.07 -9.22
N THR A 254 -25.19 -1.23 -9.12
CA THR A 254 -24.21 -0.35 -9.76
C THR A 254 -23.76 -0.94 -11.09
N ARG A 255 -24.37 -0.50 -12.19
CA ARG A 255 -24.11 -1.02 -13.55
C ARG A 255 -22.61 -1.05 -13.92
N GLY A 256 -21.87 0.01 -13.57
CA GLY A 256 -20.43 0.10 -13.85
C GLY A 256 -19.59 -0.92 -13.09
N ALA A 257 -19.90 -1.18 -11.81
CA ALA A 257 -19.17 -2.18 -11.04
C ALA A 257 -19.55 -3.62 -11.43
N ILE A 258 -20.83 -3.84 -11.80
CA ILE A 258 -21.29 -5.12 -12.34
C ILE A 258 -20.55 -5.43 -13.65
N GLY A 259 -20.45 -4.45 -14.55
CA GLY A 259 -19.71 -4.62 -15.81
C GLY A 259 -18.20 -4.77 -15.65
N ALA A 260 -17.61 -4.26 -14.56
CA ALA A 260 -16.19 -4.42 -14.27
C ALA A 260 -15.83 -5.76 -13.62
N ALA A 261 -16.80 -6.47 -13.04
CA ALA A 261 -16.61 -7.76 -12.37
C ALA A 261 -16.78 -8.97 -13.29
N VAL A 262 -17.41 -8.78 -14.46
CA VAL A 262 -17.64 -9.80 -15.50
C VAL A 262 -16.58 -9.65 -16.59
#